data_AF-A0A7J6PR15-F1
#
_entry.id   AF-A0A7J6PR15-F1
#
_cell.length_a   1.000
_cell.length_b   1.000
_cell.length_c   1.000
_cell.angle_alpha   90.00
_cell.angle_beta   90.00
_cell.angle_gamma   90.00
#
_symmetry.space_group_name_H-M   'P 1'
#
loop_
_entity.id
_entity.type
_entity.pdbx_description
1 polymer ?
#
loop_
_entity_poly.entity_id
_entity_poly.type
_entity_poly.pdbx_seq_one_letter_code
_entity_poly.pdbx_strand_id
1 'polypeptide(L)'
;DPRGLTIDGAYPGEGRGDLFVSFETGRRLLKFPVGVGSPTSAEVDISVLLEECENGPEAINKMRPNRLLPGYLLMICDEPTTSDPNVYPGYAYDGDIPTRFTVESDGGFFPADMAGLSNGDVMILFRGPSSTMRIGFVTARDLSLAMRRDETVVPQIILEAAESDGFNIGRQSGLAIREDPDNRVFVYTTSESRPRGRPSLLTVFEWIA
;
A
#
# COMPACT_ATOMS: atom_id res chain seq x y z
N ASP A 1 14.08 -1.73 -9.41
CA ASP A 1 13.33 -0.53 -8.99
C ASP A 1 12.45 -0.94 -7.82
N PRO A 2 12.59 -0.35 -6.61
CA PRO A 2 11.65 -0.61 -5.52
C PRO A 2 10.27 -0.04 -5.87
N ARG A 3 9.19 -0.72 -5.47
CA ARG A 3 7.81 -0.33 -5.79
C ARG A 3 6.98 0.00 -4.55
N GLY A 4 7.06 -0.83 -3.52
CA GLY A 4 6.38 -0.64 -2.24
C GLY A 4 7.32 -0.85 -1.06
N LEU A 5 6.96 -0.25 0.09
CA LEU A 5 7.74 -0.26 1.31
C LEU A 5 6.84 -0.37 2.53
N THR A 6 7.14 -1.28 3.45
CA THR A 6 6.45 -1.31 4.75
C THR A 6 7.33 -1.85 5.87
N ILE A 7 6.99 -1.55 7.12
CA ILE A 7 7.78 -1.89 8.31
C ILE A 7 6.89 -2.59 9.34
N ASP A 8 7.35 -3.72 9.86
CA ASP A 8 6.81 -4.41 11.03
C ASP A 8 7.53 -3.95 12.30
N GLY A 9 7.00 -2.92 12.97
CA GLY A 9 7.62 -2.40 14.19
C GLY A 9 7.05 -1.06 14.67
N ALA A 10 7.29 -0.73 15.93
CA ALA A 10 6.92 0.57 16.49
C ALA A 10 7.94 1.65 16.05
N TYR A 11 7.46 2.87 15.86
CA TYR A 11 8.25 4.05 15.47
C TYR A 11 8.97 4.82 16.62
N PRO A 12 9.22 4.35 17.86
CA PRO A 12 10.06 5.11 18.77
C PRO A 12 11.55 4.85 18.47
N GLY A 13 12.10 5.66 17.56
CA GLY A 13 13.49 6.13 17.58
C GLY A 13 14.65 5.15 17.31
N GLU A 14 14.44 3.83 17.28
CA GLU A 14 15.57 2.87 17.17
C GLU A 14 15.63 2.07 15.86
N GLY A 15 14.68 2.25 14.94
CA GLY A 15 14.68 1.56 13.63
C GLY A 15 14.55 0.03 13.72
N ARG A 16 14.09 -0.49 14.87
CA ARG A 16 13.94 -1.93 15.12
C ARG A 16 12.58 -2.42 14.60
N GLY A 17 12.62 -3.39 13.71
CA GLY A 17 11.46 -4.00 13.07
C GLY A 17 11.82 -4.65 11.76
N ASP A 18 10.99 -5.54 11.23
CA ASP A 18 11.24 -6.11 9.92
C ASP A 18 10.87 -5.10 8.84
N LEU A 19 11.79 -4.77 7.93
CA LEU A 19 11.47 -3.94 6.77
C LEU A 19 11.16 -4.85 5.58
N PHE A 20 10.04 -4.60 4.91
CA PHE A 20 9.62 -5.30 3.69
C PHE A 20 9.70 -4.35 2.51
N VAL A 21 10.28 -4.82 1.41
CA VAL A 21 10.47 -4.04 0.17
C VAL A 21 10.07 -4.90 -1.02
N SER A 22 9.12 -4.42 -1.83
CA SER A 22 8.80 -5.07 -3.11
C SER A 22 9.63 -4.46 -4.24
N PHE A 23 10.04 -5.32 -5.18
CA PHE A 23 10.82 -4.94 -6.35
C PHE A 23 10.16 -5.43 -7.62
N GLU A 24 9.98 -4.53 -8.58
CA GLU A 24 9.56 -4.86 -9.95
C GLU A 24 10.59 -5.78 -10.61
N THR A 25 11.87 -5.42 -10.50
CA THR A 25 12.95 -6.20 -11.10
C THR A 25 13.15 -7.49 -10.32
N GLY A 26 12.85 -8.61 -10.98
CA GLY A 26 12.92 -9.94 -10.36
C GLY A 26 11.67 -10.32 -9.56
N ARG A 27 10.62 -9.48 -9.57
CA ARG A 27 9.27 -9.81 -9.06
C ARG A 27 9.31 -10.43 -7.66
N ARG A 28 10.01 -9.75 -6.74
CA ARG A 28 10.37 -10.32 -5.44
C ARG A 28 10.03 -9.39 -4.30
N LEU A 29 9.81 -9.99 -3.14
CA LEU A 29 9.62 -9.32 -1.87
C LEU A 29 10.79 -9.67 -0.94
N LEU A 30 11.50 -8.66 -0.45
CA LEU A 30 12.59 -8.85 0.49
C LEU A 30 12.20 -8.41 1.89
N LYS A 31 12.60 -9.20 2.89
CA LYS A 31 12.50 -8.93 4.32
C LYS A 31 13.89 -8.61 4.88
N PHE A 32 14.00 -7.53 5.64
CA PHE A 32 15.21 -7.07 6.32
C PHE A 32 14.99 -7.12 7.85
N PRO A 33 15.53 -8.13 8.56
CA PRO A 33 15.11 -8.48 9.93
C PRO A 33 15.39 -7.48 11.06
N VAL A 34 16.10 -6.39 10.77
CA VAL A 34 16.42 -5.32 11.73
C VAL A 34 16.17 -3.93 11.14
N GLY A 35 15.39 -3.87 10.07
CA GLY A 35 14.95 -2.64 9.45
C GLY A 35 16.02 -1.98 8.58
N VAL A 36 16.01 -0.65 8.55
CA VAL A 36 16.95 0.16 7.78
C VAL A 36 18.36 -0.01 8.34
N GLY A 37 19.26 -0.60 7.56
CA GLY A 37 20.63 -0.92 7.98
C GLY A 37 20.89 -2.41 8.26
N SER A 38 19.90 -3.28 8.02
CA SER A 38 20.11 -4.73 8.08
C SER A 38 21.24 -5.17 7.13
N PRO A 39 22.24 -5.95 7.60
CA PRO A 39 23.33 -6.44 6.77
C PRO A 39 22.87 -7.58 5.85
N THR A 40 21.70 -8.14 6.11
CA THR A 40 21.13 -9.28 5.39
C THR A 40 19.68 -9.03 5.02
N SER A 41 19.25 -9.70 3.96
CA SER A 41 17.85 -9.79 3.54
C SER A 41 17.49 -11.25 3.31
N ALA A 42 16.24 -11.60 3.58
CA ALA A 42 15.64 -12.86 3.18
C ALA A 42 14.58 -12.60 2.12
N GLU A 43 14.48 -13.48 1.13
CA GLU A 43 13.37 -13.44 0.18
C GLU A 43 12.13 -14.03 0.85
N VAL A 44 11.00 -13.34 0.72
CA VAL A 44 9.69 -13.84 1.12
C VAL A 44 9.13 -14.62 -0.06
N ASP A 45 8.76 -15.88 0.16
CA ASP A 45 8.16 -16.69 -0.88
C ASP A 45 6.77 -16.15 -1.23
N ILE A 46 6.71 -15.49 -2.39
CA ILE A 46 5.48 -14.95 -2.98
C ILE A 46 5.10 -15.70 -4.27
N SER A 47 5.66 -16.89 -4.51
CA SER A 47 5.48 -17.63 -5.77
C SER A 47 4.01 -17.85 -6.11
N VAL A 48 3.18 -18.17 -5.11
CA VAL A 48 1.73 -18.32 -5.24
C VAL A 48 0.99 -17.03 -5.65
N LEU A 49 1.60 -15.85 -5.44
CA LEU A 49 1.03 -14.56 -5.85
C LEU A 49 1.35 -14.22 -7.31
N LEU A 50 2.48 -14.71 -7.81
CA LEU A 50 3.02 -14.32 -9.11
C LEU A 50 2.20 -14.83 -10.30
N GLU A 51 1.27 -15.77 -10.10
CA GLU A 51 0.37 -16.24 -11.16
C GLU A 51 -0.59 -15.15 -11.65
N GLU A 52 -1.00 -14.23 -10.77
CA GLU A 52 -1.92 -13.13 -11.11
C GLU A 52 -1.29 -11.75 -10.87
N CYS A 53 -0.03 -11.71 -10.46
CA CYS A 53 0.70 -10.50 -10.12
C CYS A 53 2.00 -10.47 -10.93
N GLU A 54 1.88 -10.26 -12.25
CA GLU A 54 3.00 -10.54 -13.16
C GLU A 54 4.23 -9.68 -12.83
N ASN A 55 4.03 -8.42 -12.44
CA ASN A 55 5.11 -7.52 -12.05
C ASN A 55 5.50 -7.59 -10.57
N GLY A 56 4.88 -8.49 -9.81
CA GLY A 56 4.95 -8.51 -8.35
C GLY A 56 4.06 -7.43 -7.71
N PRO A 57 3.98 -7.40 -6.36
CA PRO A 57 3.10 -6.47 -5.66
C PRO A 57 3.66 -5.05 -5.69
N GLU A 58 2.83 -4.08 -6.05
CA GLU A 58 3.18 -2.66 -6.08
C GLU A 58 2.96 -2.04 -4.70
N ALA A 59 1.74 -2.12 -4.18
CA ALA A 59 1.39 -1.58 -2.88
C ALA A 59 1.54 -2.67 -1.81
N ILE A 60 2.22 -2.39 -0.70
CA ILE A 60 2.39 -3.33 0.42
C ILE A 60 2.20 -2.66 1.78
N ASN A 61 1.56 -3.33 2.74
CA ASN A 61 1.45 -2.84 4.12
C ASN A 61 1.49 -3.98 5.13
N LYS A 62 2.38 -3.90 6.12
CA LYS A 62 2.29 -4.75 7.30
C LYS A 62 1.29 -4.14 8.27
N MET A 63 0.12 -4.76 8.36
CA MET A 63 -0.92 -4.32 9.27
C MET A 63 -0.55 -4.60 10.72
N ARG A 64 -0.99 -3.72 11.61
CA ARG A 64 -1.01 -4.04 13.03
C ARG A 64 -2.09 -5.09 13.31
N PRO A 65 -1.77 -6.12 14.12
CA PRO A 65 -2.79 -7.06 14.58
C PRO A 65 -3.91 -6.32 15.32
N ASN A 66 -5.16 -6.71 15.06
CA ASN A 66 -6.33 -6.24 15.77
C ASN A 66 -7.29 -7.40 16.05
N ARG A 67 -8.50 -7.11 16.53
CA ARG A 67 -9.50 -8.16 16.87
C ARG A 67 -10.05 -8.92 15.66
N LEU A 68 -9.96 -8.35 14.46
CA LEU A 68 -10.53 -8.89 13.21
C LEU A 68 -9.48 -9.54 12.31
N LEU A 69 -8.23 -9.07 12.38
CA LEU A 69 -7.14 -9.43 11.49
C LEU A 69 -5.85 -9.65 12.31
N PRO A 70 -5.14 -10.77 12.11
CA PRO A 70 -3.94 -11.14 12.87
C PRO A 70 -2.68 -10.32 12.55
N GLY A 71 -2.78 -9.26 11.73
CA GLY A 71 -1.63 -8.44 11.32
C GLY A 71 -0.95 -8.97 10.07
N TYR A 72 -1.72 -9.14 8.99
CA TYR A 72 -1.20 -9.61 7.70
C TYR A 72 -0.22 -8.62 7.07
N LEU A 73 0.70 -9.15 6.26
CA LEU A 73 1.30 -8.38 5.19
C LEU A 73 0.31 -8.34 4.02
N LEU A 74 -0.30 -7.18 3.83
CA LEU A 74 -1.13 -6.90 2.67
C LEU A 74 -0.28 -6.56 1.46
N MET A 75 -0.72 -7.03 0.31
CA MET A 75 -0.09 -6.81 -0.99
C MET A 75 -1.20 -6.58 -2.02
N ILE A 76 -1.04 -5.59 -2.89
CA ILE A 76 -1.93 -5.35 -4.05
C ILE A 76 -1.06 -5.17 -5.29
N CYS A 77 -1.47 -5.81 -6.39
CA CYS A 77 -0.81 -5.73 -7.69
C CYS A 77 -1.20 -4.45 -8.43
N ASP A 78 -0.32 -3.91 -9.29
CA ASP A 78 -0.63 -2.75 -10.14
C ASP A 78 -1.25 -3.13 -11.50
N GLU A 79 -1.40 -4.42 -11.76
CA GLU A 79 -2.09 -4.95 -12.92
C GLU A 79 -3.49 -5.44 -12.54
N PRO A 80 -4.52 -5.07 -13.31
CA PRO A 80 -5.86 -5.56 -13.04
C PRO A 80 -6.00 -7.03 -13.42
N THR A 81 -7.04 -7.67 -12.89
CA THR A 81 -7.44 -9.02 -13.27
C THR A 81 -7.72 -9.10 -14.77
N THR A 82 -7.52 -10.29 -15.34
CA THR A 82 -7.81 -10.54 -16.76
C THR A 82 -9.30 -10.41 -17.10
N SER A 83 -10.19 -10.60 -16.14
CA SER A 83 -11.64 -10.53 -16.33
C SER A 83 -12.23 -9.12 -16.16
N ASP A 84 -11.61 -8.24 -15.38
CA ASP A 84 -12.09 -6.88 -15.16
C ASP A 84 -10.92 -5.87 -15.01
N PRO A 85 -10.80 -4.86 -15.90
CA PRO A 85 -9.73 -3.87 -15.86
C PRO A 85 -9.80 -2.90 -14.66
N ASN A 86 -10.88 -2.93 -13.87
CA ASN A 86 -11.06 -2.10 -12.69
C ASN A 86 -10.81 -2.87 -11.38
N VAL A 87 -10.48 -4.15 -11.44
CA VAL A 87 -10.31 -4.99 -10.26
C VAL A 87 -8.87 -5.46 -10.17
N TYR A 88 -8.23 -5.24 -9.02
CA TYR A 88 -6.82 -5.53 -8.79
C TYR A 88 -6.67 -6.69 -7.80
N PRO A 89 -5.83 -7.70 -8.09
CA PRO A 89 -5.53 -8.78 -7.16
C PRO A 89 -4.89 -8.26 -5.87
N GLY A 90 -5.38 -8.77 -4.73
CA GLY A 90 -4.88 -8.47 -3.40
C GLY A 90 -4.64 -9.74 -2.58
N TYR A 91 -3.66 -9.68 -1.67
CA TYR A 91 -3.26 -10.83 -0.87
C TYR A 91 -2.92 -10.42 0.57
N ALA A 92 -3.38 -11.22 1.52
CA ALA A 92 -3.02 -11.14 2.93
C ALA A 92 -2.12 -12.32 3.30
N TYR A 93 -0.88 -12.03 3.65
CA TYR A 93 0.12 -13.05 3.99
C TYR A 93 0.50 -13.00 5.48
N ASP A 94 0.42 -14.14 6.16
CA ASP A 94 0.80 -14.30 7.57
C ASP A 94 2.07 -15.15 7.78
N GLY A 95 2.61 -15.75 6.72
CA GLY A 95 3.76 -16.66 6.78
C GLY A 95 3.50 -18.03 6.16
N ASP A 96 2.23 -18.42 5.99
CA ASP A 96 1.84 -19.70 5.41
C ASP A 96 1.25 -19.52 4.00
N ILE A 97 -0.08 -19.61 3.89
CA ILE A 97 -0.80 -19.54 2.62
C ILE A 97 -1.48 -18.18 2.54
N PRO A 98 -1.19 -17.36 1.51
CA PRO A 98 -1.82 -16.06 1.39
C PRO A 98 -3.32 -16.22 1.13
N THR A 99 -4.11 -15.42 1.86
CA THR A 99 -5.54 -15.28 1.63
C THR A 99 -5.77 -14.26 0.55
N ARG A 100 -6.52 -14.63 -0.50
CA ARG A 100 -6.86 -13.74 -1.61
C ARG A 100 -7.98 -12.77 -1.23
N PHE A 101 -7.93 -11.59 -1.81
CA PHE A 101 -9.04 -10.66 -1.98
C PHE A 101 -8.82 -9.88 -3.28
N THR A 102 -9.76 -9.05 -3.68
CA THR A 102 -9.53 -8.10 -4.78
C THR A 102 -9.94 -6.70 -4.36
N VAL A 103 -9.43 -5.69 -5.08
CA VAL A 103 -9.71 -4.28 -4.82
C VAL A 103 -10.25 -3.64 -6.08
N GLU A 104 -11.41 -3.00 -5.98
CA GLU A 104 -11.96 -2.19 -7.06
C GLU A 104 -11.26 -0.82 -7.10
N SER A 105 -10.93 -0.38 -8.30
CA SER A 105 -10.51 0.99 -8.60
C SER A 105 -11.09 1.37 -9.95
N ASP A 106 -11.93 2.39 -9.95
CA ASP A 106 -12.60 2.90 -11.14
C ASP A 106 -11.64 3.75 -12.00
N GLY A 107 -11.76 3.63 -13.33
CA GLY A 107 -11.39 4.74 -14.22
C GLY A 107 -9.89 5.02 -14.38
N GLY A 108 -9.07 4.01 -14.60
CA GLY A 108 -7.64 4.21 -14.96
C GLY A 108 -6.76 4.66 -13.80
N PHE A 109 -7.22 4.43 -12.57
CA PHE A 109 -6.44 4.58 -11.35
C PHE A 109 -5.84 3.23 -10.94
N PHE A 110 -4.53 3.21 -10.70
CA PHE A 110 -3.75 2.00 -10.41
C PHE A 110 -3.23 2.08 -8.97
N PRO A 111 -3.31 1.00 -8.17
CA PRO A 111 -2.68 0.94 -6.86
C PRO A 111 -1.19 1.33 -6.95
N ALA A 112 -0.73 2.18 -6.05
CA ALA A 112 0.64 2.70 -6.04
C ALA A 112 1.33 2.51 -4.68
N ASP A 113 0.59 2.68 -3.57
CA ASP A 113 1.08 2.36 -2.23
C ASP A 113 -0.09 2.17 -1.26
N MET A 114 0.19 1.73 -0.03
CA MET A 114 -0.83 1.59 1.02
C MET A 114 -0.30 1.80 2.44
N ALA A 115 -1.16 2.29 3.32
CA ALA A 115 -0.83 2.55 4.72
C ALA A 115 -1.96 2.10 5.65
N GLY A 116 -1.61 1.39 6.72
CA GLY A 116 -2.55 0.88 7.72
C GLY A 116 -2.61 1.75 8.98
N LEU A 117 -3.81 2.00 9.49
CA LEU A 117 -4.12 2.70 10.74
C LEU A 117 -3.99 1.78 11.95
N SER A 118 -3.91 2.36 13.15
CA SER A 118 -3.80 1.61 14.40
C SER A 118 -4.99 0.70 14.70
N ASN A 119 -6.18 1.06 14.22
CA ASN A 119 -7.39 0.24 14.31
C ASN A 119 -7.44 -0.88 13.25
N GLY A 120 -6.48 -0.91 12.32
CA GLY A 120 -6.37 -1.85 11.20
C GLY A 120 -7.23 -1.49 9.99
N ASP A 121 -7.76 -0.27 9.92
CA ASP A 121 -8.24 0.27 8.65
C ASP A 121 -7.05 0.55 7.73
N VAL A 122 -7.30 0.64 6.44
CA VAL A 122 -6.25 0.79 5.42
C VAL A 122 -6.61 1.93 4.47
N MET A 123 -5.60 2.75 4.16
CA MET A 123 -5.65 3.70 3.06
C MET A 123 -4.82 3.17 1.89
N ILE A 124 -5.37 3.28 0.68
CA ILE A 124 -4.73 2.86 -0.56
C ILE A 124 -4.54 4.10 -1.42
N LEU A 125 -3.30 4.36 -1.81
CA LEU A 125 -2.95 5.40 -2.77
C LEU A 125 -3.08 4.81 -4.18
N PHE A 126 -3.90 5.46 -4.99
CA PHE A 126 -4.03 5.16 -6.40
C PHE A 126 -3.42 6.28 -7.25
N ARG A 127 -2.66 5.90 -8.27
CA ARG A 127 -2.10 6.79 -9.28
C ARG A 127 -2.99 6.78 -10.51
N GLY A 128 -3.45 7.95 -10.94
CA GLY A 128 -4.25 8.11 -12.14
C GLY A 128 -3.47 8.68 -13.33
N PRO A 129 -4.16 8.93 -14.46
CA PRO A 129 -3.58 9.59 -15.62
C PRO A 129 -3.26 11.07 -15.32
N SER A 130 -2.38 11.68 -16.11
CA SER A 130 -2.18 13.15 -16.14
C SER A 130 -1.91 13.81 -14.77
N SER A 131 -1.04 13.22 -13.95
CA SER A 131 -0.70 13.75 -12.62
C SER A 131 -1.93 13.87 -11.69
N THR A 132 -2.76 12.82 -11.65
CA THR A 132 -3.87 12.68 -10.71
C THR A 132 -3.60 11.58 -9.69
N MET A 133 -4.23 11.69 -8.52
CA MET A 133 -4.17 10.67 -7.48
C MET A 133 -5.51 10.54 -6.76
N ARG A 134 -5.76 9.35 -6.21
CA ARG A 134 -6.85 9.09 -5.28
C ARG A 134 -6.33 8.42 -4.02
N ILE A 135 -7.02 8.66 -2.91
CA ILE A 135 -6.83 7.89 -1.69
C ILE A 135 -8.16 7.22 -1.38
N GLY A 136 -8.16 5.88 -1.46
CA GLY A 136 -9.27 5.05 -1.04
C GLY A 136 -9.08 4.60 0.41
N PHE A 137 -10.17 4.54 1.15
CA PHE A 137 -10.23 4.09 2.53
C PHE A 137 -11.02 2.78 2.62
N VAL A 138 -10.48 1.81 3.35
CA VAL A 138 -11.06 0.49 3.56
C VAL A 138 -11.07 0.19 5.05
N THR A 139 -12.24 -0.16 5.59
CA THR A 139 -12.32 -0.54 7.00
C THR A 139 -11.76 -1.94 7.23
N ALA A 140 -11.22 -2.18 8.43
CA ALA A 140 -10.77 -3.51 8.85
C ALA A 140 -11.90 -4.56 8.72
N ARG A 141 -13.16 -4.14 8.91
CA ARG A 141 -14.33 -4.99 8.80
C ARG A 141 -14.58 -5.42 7.34
N ASP A 142 -14.57 -4.47 6.41
CA ASP A 142 -14.84 -4.75 5.00
C ASP A 142 -13.71 -5.60 4.40
N LEU A 143 -12.46 -5.28 4.74
CA LEU A 143 -11.31 -6.08 4.35
C LEU A 143 -11.41 -7.52 4.88
N SER A 144 -11.78 -7.68 6.16
CA SER A 144 -11.95 -9.00 6.79
C SER A 144 -13.11 -9.79 6.19
N LEU A 145 -14.19 -9.12 5.76
CA LEU A 145 -15.30 -9.76 5.05
C LEU A 145 -14.87 -10.22 3.66
N ALA A 146 -14.17 -9.36 2.92
CA ALA A 146 -13.66 -9.68 1.58
C ALA A 146 -12.73 -10.89 1.60
N MET A 147 -11.75 -10.92 2.51
CA MET A 147 -10.82 -12.06 2.65
C MET A 147 -11.54 -13.38 3.00
N ARG A 148 -12.60 -13.33 3.81
CA ARG A 148 -13.36 -14.53 4.19
C ARG A 148 -14.25 -15.06 3.06
N ARG A 149 -14.59 -14.21 2.10
CA ARG A 149 -15.57 -14.51 1.06
C ARG A 149 -14.99 -14.54 -0.34
N ASP A 150 -13.70 -14.23 -0.47
CA ASP A 150 -13.04 -14.01 -1.76
C ASP A 150 -13.80 -12.96 -2.59
N GLU A 151 -14.21 -11.86 -1.93
CA GLU A 151 -14.99 -10.77 -2.52
C GLU A 151 -14.10 -9.55 -2.85
N THR A 152 -14.59 -8.73 -3.78
CA THR A 152 -13.98 -7.44 -4.10
C THR A 152 -14.26 -6.41 -3.00
N VAL A 153 -13.20 -5.81 -2.47
CA VAL A 153 -13.27 -4.61 -1.63
C VAL A 153 -13.48 -3.39 -2.52
N VAL A 154 -14.47 -2.56 -2.20
CA VAL A 154 -14.67 -1.26 -2.86
C VAL A 154 -14.24 -0.16 -1.89
N PRO A 155 -13.07 0.48 -2.09
CA PRO A 155 -12.61 1.56 -1.22
C PRO A 155 -13.51 2.79 -1.29
N GLN A 156 -13.75 3.43 -0.15
CA GLN A 156 -14.35 4.75 -0.11
C GLN A 156 -13.30 5.79 -0.52
N ILE A 157 -13.50 6.50 -1.63
CA ILE A 157 -12.58 7.58 -2.03
C ILE A 157 -12.73 8.76 -1.06
N ILE A 158 -11.67 9.06 -0.31
CA ILE A 158 -11.62 10.15 0.68
C ILE A 158 -10.86 11.38 0.18
N LEU A 159 -10.03 11.20 -0.84
CA LEU A 159 -9.37 12.29 -1.56
C LEU A 159 -9.23 11.93 -3.02
N GLU A 160 -9.54 12.88 -3.88
CA GLU A 160 -9.14 12.91 -5.28
C GLU A 160 -8.47 14.27 -5.53
N ALA A 161 -7.31 14.26 -6.17
CA ALA A 161 -6.54 15.48 -6.41
C ALA A 161 -5.78 15.40 -7.73
N ALA A 162 -5.67 16.54 -8.41
CA ALA A 162 -4.89 16.72 -9.61
C ALA A 162 -3.83 17.81 -9.44
N GLU A 163 -2.77 17.76 -10.26
CA GLU A 163 -1.78 18.85 -10.33
C GLU A 163 -2.44 20.21 -10.64
N SER A 164 -3.51 20.21 -11.44
CA SER A 164 -4.31 21.39 -11.77
C SER A 164 -4.99 22.03 -10.56
N ASP A 165 -5.18 21.29 -9.48
CA ASP A 165 -5.80 21.78 -8.24
C ASP A 165 -4.76 22.43 -7.32
N GLY A 166 -3.53 22.62 -7.80
CA GLY A 166 -2.42 23.19 -7.06
C GLY A 166 -1.66 22.18 -6.19
N PHE A 167 -1.98 20.89 -6.31
CA PHE A 167 -1.22 19.83 -5.66
C PHE A 167 0.05 19.52 -6.42
N ASN A 168 1.11 19.17 -5.68
CA ASN A 168 2.38 18.78 -6.27
C ASN A 168 2.38 17.27 -6.57
N ILE A 169 1.68 16.89 -7.65
CA ILE A 169 1.47 15.49 -8.05
C ILE A 169 2.34 15.16 -9.27
N GLY A 170 3.25 14.21 -9.11
CA GLY A 170 4.05 13.63 -10.20
C GLY A 170 3.74 12.15 -10.40
N ARG A 171 4.76 11.31 -10.57
CA ARG A 171 4.58 9.85 -10.49
C ARG A 171 4.53 9.49 -9.00
N GLN A 172 3.32 9.38 -8.46
CA GLN A 172 3.09 9.04 -7.05
C GLN A 172 3.70 7.68 -6.74
N SER A 173 4.38 7.60 -5.59
CA SER A 173 5.17 6.41 -5.21
C SER A 173 5.17 6.12 -3.72
N GLY A 174 4.55 6.95 -2.88
CA GLY A 174 4.55 6.69 -1.44
C GLY A 174 3.35 7.26 -0.71
N LEU A 175 2.84 6.50 0.24
CA LEU A 175 1.80 6.84 1.19
C LEU A 175 2.29 6.51 2.59
N ALA A 176 2.23 7.49 3.49
CA ALA A 176 2.46 7.28 4.91
C ALA A 176 1.36 7.95 5.72
N ILE A 177 1.09 7.41 6.90
CA ILE A 177 0.13 7.99 7.82
C ILE A 177 0.74 8.11 9.21
N ARG A 178 0.28 9.11 9.95
CA ARG A 178 0.62 9.31 11.35
C ARG A 178 -0.65 9.63 12.13
N GLU A 179 -0.94 8.80 13.12
CA GLU A 179 -1.94 9.08 14.14
C GLU A 179 -1.25 9.81 15.30
N ASP A 180 -1.86 10.89 15.77
CA ASP A 180 -1.38 11.57 16.98
C ASP A 180 -2.16 11.13 18.24
N PRO A 181 -1.75 11.58 19.44
CA PRO A 181 -2.41 11.19 20.69
C PRO A 181 -3.89 11.60 20.79
N ASP A 182 -4.34 12.56 19.99
CA ASP A 182 -5.72 13.03 19.93
C ASP A 182 -6.54 12.27 18.87
N ASN A 183 -5.98 11.19 18.30
CA ASN A 183 -6.52 10.40 17.19
C ASN A 183 -6.69 11.18 15.88
N ARG A 184 -5.95 12.27 15.68
CA ARG A 184 -5.92 12.95 14.39
C ARG A 184 -5.05 12.17 13.43
N VAL A 185 -5.55 11.99 12.21
CA VAL A 185 -4.86 11.24 11.16
C VAL A 185 -4.23 12.23 10.19
N PHE A 186 -2.90 12.22 10.12
CA PHE A 186 -2.14 12.99 9.13
C PHE A 186 -1.71 12.04 8.03
N VAL A 187 -2.08 12.37 6.79
CA VAL A 187 -1.77 11.59 5.60
C VAL A 187 -0.69 12.32 4.81
N TYR A 188 0.34 11.57 4.41
CA TYR A 188 1.51 12.06 3.70
C TYR A 188 1.61 11.30 2.38
N THR A 189 1.70 11.99 1.26
CA THR A 189 2.02 11.37 -0.04
C THR A 189 3.29 11.93 -0.61
N THR A 190 4.09 11.05 -1.22
CA THR A 190 5.32 11.44 -1.91
C THR A 190 5.22 11.12 -3.40
N SER A 191 5.62 12.08 -4.22
CA SER A 191 5.70 11.89 -5.66
C SER A 191 7.09 12.17 -6.19
N GLU A 192 7.49 11.40 -7.20
CA GLU A 192 8.65 11.73 -8.01
C GLU A 192 8.32 12.92 -8.91
N SER A 193 9.11 13.98 -8.80
CA SER A 193 8.97 15.17 -9.65
C SER A 193 9.54 14.94 -11.05
N ARG A 194 8.95 15.63 -12.03
CA ARG A 194 9.48 15.69 -13.40
C ARG A 194 10.10 17.06 -13.71
N PRO A 195 11.22 17.12 -14.47
CA PRO A 195 12.05 16.00 -14.94
C PRO A 195 12.92 15.38 -13.83
N ARG A 196 13.42 14.16 -14.06
CA ARG A 196 14.25 13.37 -13.11
C ARG A 196 15.33 14.24 -12.45
N GLY A 197 15.46 14.14 -11.12
CA GLY A 197 16.49 14.85 -10.35
C GLY A 197 16.01 16.10 -9.60
N ARG A 198 14.70 16.37 -9.59
CA ARG A 198 14.10 17.38 -8.70
C ARG A 198 13.66 16.76 -7.36
N PRO A 199 13.43 17.56 -6.31
CA PRO A 199 13.03 17.05 -5.00
C PRO A 199 11.74 16.24 -5.09
N SER A 200 11.64 15.17 -4.30
CA SER A 200 10.36 14.48 -4.10
C SER A 200 9.34 15.47 -3.54
N LEU A 201 8.14 15.48 -4.10
CA LEU A 201 7.10 16.40 -3.66
C LEU A 201 6.31 15.73 -2.55
N LEU A 202 6.12 16.44 -1.44
CA LEU A 202 5.36 15.99 -0.29
C LEU A 202 4.02 16.73 -0.24
N THR A 203 2.92 16.00 -0.25
CA THR A 203 1.59 16.52 0.08
C THR A 203 1.20 16.02 1.47
N VAL A 204 0.63 16.90 2.29
CA VAL A 204 0.15 16.55 3.64
C VAL A 204 -1.25 17.10 3.83
N PHE A 205 -2.15 16.28 4.38
CA PHE A 205 -3.47 16.73 4.82
C PHE A 205 -3.90 15.99 6.09
N GLU A 206 -4.80 16.61 6.84
CA GLU A 206 -5.46 15.99 7.98
C GLU A 206 -6.76 15.33 7.51
N TRP A 207 -6.95 14.07 7.88
CA TRP A 207 -8.18 13.34 7.62
C TRP A 207 -9.02 13.27 8.90
N ILE A 208 -10.28 13.64 8.76
CA ILE A 208 -11.29 13.55 9.80
C ILE A 208 -12.32 12.53 9.31
N ALA A 209 -12.39 11.39 10.00
CA ALA A 209 -13.31 10.30 9.71
C ALA A 209 -14.76 10.65 10.08
#